data_AF-A0A3M2BHN5-F1
#
_entry.id   AF-A0A3M2BHN5-F1
#
_cell.length_a   1.000
_cell.length_b   1.000
_cell.length_c   1.000
_cell.angle_alpha   90.00
_cell.angle_beta   90.00
_cell.angle_gamma   90.00
#
_symmetry.space_group_name_H-M   'P 1'
#
loop_
_entity.id
_entity.type
_entity.pdbx_description
1 polymer ?
#
loop_
_entity_poly.entity_id
_entity_poly.type
_entity_poly.pdbx_seq_one_letter_code
_entity_poly.pdbx_strand_id
1 'polypeptide(L)'
;MTETKLEKFVEGLPLDAKVKKELMESLHETIKSIKEANEADLRKEFAEKYDNDMKTLKEGVAELMEAKITAIENELKETKAQHARDKVSMAKRLAESQKKMEADYKRKRALLESTYRRQKEQVRRRLAEELEANKKTVVSAIAEVKARGAEERKKLVKRAATIVEKVVTDHLRASIEPLMEDIQAARKKKFGMELYEAFEKAYVSAFLQRNDPVRKMIAESNREKVALAKQLNEAKKEHEKAIMEAKMANKKAKQIREKALREAKMATLLSKLPTETARRSMKVVLESVATEKLDEVFHANKPHIIREDATKSRRRATLTESEKPAKIKKVGFESDQDIDLENDKDIIELRKRIGVVK
;
A
#
# COMPACT_ATOMS: atom_id res chain seq x y z
N MET A 1 131.48 100.83 44.70
CA MET A 1 131.54 102.16 45.34
C MET A 1 130.45 103.00 44.71
N THR A 2 129.59 103.66 45.48
CA THR A 2 128.57 104.55 44.90
C THR A 2 129.25 105.79 44.34
N GLU A 3 128.72 106.32 43.22
CA GLU A 3 129.18 107.54 42.52
C GLU A 3 129.48 108.68 43.51
N THR A 4 128.63 108.80 44.53
CA THR A 4 128.70 109.74 45.65
C THR A 4 129.93 109.60 46.57
N LYS A 5 130.58 108.43 46.60
CA LYS A 5 131.81 108.20 47.39
C LYS A 5 133.06 108.60 46.61
N LEU A 6 133.03 108.52 45.28
CA LEU A 6 134.13 108.91 44.40
C LEU A 6 134.18 110.44 44.24
N GLU A 7 133.03 111.09 44.08
CA GLU A 7 132.92 112.56 44.04
C GLU A 7 133.50 113.22 45.31
N LYS A 8 133.11 112.72 46.50
CA LYS A 8 133.63 113.19 47.80
C LYS A 8 135.13 113.00 47.97
N PHE A 9 135.71 111.99 47.32
CA PHE A 9 137.14 111.72 47.38
C PHE A 9 137.93 112.72 46.53
N VAL A 10 137.41 113.09 45.35
CA VAL A 10 138.05 114.05 44.44
C VAL A 10 137.98 115.48 45.00
N GLU A 11 136.88 115.84 45.65
CA GLU A 11 136.73 117.15 46.31
C GLU A 11 137.73 117.36 47.45
N GLY A 12 138.10 116.29 48.18
CA GLY A 12 139.01 116.32 49.33
C GLY A 12 140.51 116.44 49.02
N LEU A 13 140.93 116.41 47.75
CA LEU A 13 142.35 116.50 47.35
C LEU A 13 142.85 117.96 47.27
N PRO A 14 144.12 118.29 47.58
CA PRO A 14 144.64 119.67 47.51
C PRO A 14 145.09 120.03 46.08
N LEU A 15 144.15 120.01 45.13
CA LEU A 15 144.37 120.29 43.70
C LEU A 15 143.67 121.58 43.27
N ASP A 16 144.21 122.27 42.26
CA ASP A 16 143.61 123.49 41.69
C ASP A 16 142.22 123.21 41.10
N ALA A 17 141.32 124.20 41.20
CA ALA A 17 139.89 124.01 40.91
C ALA A 17 139.60 123.54 39.48
N LYS A 18 140.45 123.95 38.52
CA LYS A 18 140.33 123.55 37.12
C LYS A 18 140.67 122.06 36.91
N VAL A 19 141.73 121.57 37.56
CA VAL A 19 142.18 120.17 37.48
C VAL A 19 141.17 119.24 38.16
N LYS A 20 140.57 119.65 39.28
CA LYS A 20 139.50 118.88 39.93
C LYS A 20 138.27 118.73 39.03
N LYS A 21 137.90 119.79 38.32
CA LYS A 21 136.73 119.78 37.43
C LYS A 21 136.96 118.85 36.23
N GLU A 22 138.13 118.94 35.59
CA GLU A 22 138.51 118.03 34.49
C GLU A 22 138.58 116.56 34.95
N LEU A 23 139.10 116.30 36.16
CA LEU A 23 139.14 114.95 36.72
C LEU A 23 137.73 114.41 37.05
N MET A 24 136.84 115.24 37.59
CA MET A 24 135.45 114.86 37.83
C MET A 24 134.68 114.60 36.53
N GLU A 25 134.88 115.43 35.51
CA GLU A 25 134.27 115.23 34.18
C GLU A 25 134.76 113.92 33.54
N SER A 26 136.06 113.62 33.59
CA SER A 26 136.62 112.35 33.10
C SER A 26 136.14 111.13 33.91
N LEU A 27 135.98 111.26 35.23
CA LEU A 27 135.42 110.20 36.08
C LEU A 27 133.93 109.97 35.80
N HIS A 28 133.15 111.03 35.62
CA HIS A 28 131.74 110.91 35.23
C HIS A 28 131.59 110.28 33.84
N GLU A 29 132.44 110.66 32.88
CA GLU A 29 132.44 110.09 31.54
C GLU A 29 132.83 108.60 31.54
N THR A 30 133.84 108.22 32.32
CA THR A 30 134.23 106.80 32.48
C THR A 30 133.17 105.98 33.21
N ILE A 31 132.55 106.51 34.29
CA ILE A 31 131.44 105.84 34.98
C ILE A 31 130.24 105.69 34.05
N LYS A 32 129.90 106.72 33.29
CA LYS A 32 128.83 106.68 32.28
C LYS A 32 129.13 105.64 31.21
N SER A 33 130.35 105.63 30.67
CA SER A 33 130.80 104.66 29.67
C SER A 33 130.73 103.22 30.20
N ILE A 34 131.14 102.96 31.45
CA ILE A 34 131.02 101.63 32.08
C ILE A 34 129.56 101.23 32.28
N LYS A 35 128.69 102.15 32.71
CA LYS A 35 127.24 101.88 32.85
C LYS A 35 126.61 101.56 31.49
N GLU A 36 126.91 102.34 30.46
CA GLU A 36 126.42 102.13 29.09
C GLU A 36 126.93 100.80 28.50
N ALA A 37 128.20 100.46 28.73
CA ALA A 37 128.77 99.16 28.33
C ALA A 37 128.09 97.99 29.06
N ASN A 38 127.92 98.08 30.39
CA ASN A 38 127.23 97.06 31.17
C ASN A 38 125.76 96.93 30.77
N GLU A 39 125.04 98.03 30.50
CA GLU A 39 123.68 97.97 29.99
C GLU A 39 123.61 97.34 28.60
N ALA A 40 124.57 97.64 27.72
CA ALA A 40 124.65 97.04 26.41
C ALA A 40 124.94 95.53 26.49
N ASP A 41 125.86 95.11 27.37
CA ASP A 41 126.19 93.70 27.58
C ASP A 41 125.03 92.96 28.25
N LEU A 42 124.38 93.54 29.26
CA LEU A 42 123.16 92.97 29.84
C LEU A 42 122.05 92.82 28.80
N ARG A 43 121.83 93.83 27.93
CA ARG A 43 120.83 93.72 26.85
C ARG A 43 121.17 92.62 25.86
N LYS A 44 122.44 92.44 25.52
CA LYS A 44 122.89 91.33 24.67
C LYS A 44 122.68 89.99 25.35
N GLU A 45 123.10 89.84 26.61
CA GLU A 45 122.89 88.62 27.39
C GLU A 45 121.41 88.28 27.55
N PHE A 46 120.54 89.28 27.79
CA PHE A 46 119.10 89.08 27.89
C PHE A 46 118.48 88.70 26.54
N ALA A 47 118.92 89.30 25.43
CA ALA A 47 118.46 88.93 24.10
C ALA A 47 118.90 87.50 23.74
N GLU A 48 120.16 87.15 23.99
CA GLU A 48 120.69 85.80 23.76
C GLU A 48 119.98 84.76 24.63
N LYS A 49 119.75 85.04 25.92
CA LYS A 49 118.98 84.15 26.80
C LYS A 49 117.54 84.00 26.31
N TYR A 50 116.89 85.10 25.93
CA TYR A 50 115.53 85.05 25.41
C TYR A 50 115.44 84.22 24.12
N ASP A 51 116.38 84.39 23.19
CA ASP A 51 116.44 83.62 21.96
C ASP A 51 116.71 82.14 22.23
N ASN A 52 117.60 81.83 23.18
CA ASN A 52 117.88 80.46 23.60
C ASN A 52 116.67 79.81 24.29
N ASP A 53 116.04 80.49 25.25
CA ASP A 53 114.86 80.00 25.96
C ASP A 53 113.67 79.80 25.00
N MET A 54 113.47 80.73 24.06
CA MET A 54 112.45 80.61 23.01
C MET A 54 112.75 79.41 22.10
N LYS A 55 114.01 79.16 21.77
CA LYS A 55 114.43 78.01 20.99
C LYS A 55 114.18 76.70 21.76
N THR A 56 114.60 76.61 23.02
CA THR A 56 114.36 75.45 23.88
C THR A 56 112.87 75.18 24.09
N LEU A 57 112.05 76.23 24.25
CA LEU A 57 110.60 76.06 24.41
C LEU A 57 109.96 75.55 23.11
N LYS A 58 110.37 76.07 21.94
CA LYS A 58 109.90 75.56 20.65
C LYS A 58 110.29 74.10 20.43
N GLU A 59 111.53 73.74 20.75
CA GLU A 59 112.04 72.37 20.64
C GLU A 59 111.29 71.43 21.62
N GLY A 60 111.15 71.81 22.88
CA GLY A 60 110.42 71.01 23.88
C GLY A 60 108.93 70.85 23.57
N VAL A 61 108.28 71.87 23.01
CA VAL A 61 106.88 71.76 22.54
C VAL A 61 106.78 70.85 21.31
N ALA A 62 107.72 70.96 20.37
CA ALA A 62 107.77 70.10 19.19
C ALA A 62 107.98 68.62 19.58
N GLU A 63 108.94 68.35 20.46
CA GLU A 63 109.21 67.00 20.98
C GLU A 63 108.02 66.43 21.75
N LEU A 64 107.36 67.23 22.60
CA LEU A 64 106.18 66.78 23.35
C LEU A 64 104.98 66.51 22.42
N MET A 65 104.78 67.34 21.39
CA MET A 65 103.75 67.11 20.38
C MET A 65 104.04 65.85 19.58
N GLU A 66 105.28 65.66 19.12
CA GLU A 66 105.68 64.48 18.38
C GLU A 66 105.51 63.21 19.21
N ALA A 67 105.99 63.20 20.46
CA ALA A 67 105.81 62.07 21.38
C ALA A 67 104.33 61.73 21.62
N LYS A 68 103.47 62.75 21.80
CA LYS A 68 102.02 62.53 21.97
C LYS A 68 101.36 62.02 20.69
N ILE A 69 101.72 62.55 19.53
CA ILE A 69 101.20 62.09 18.24
C ILE A 69 101.60 60.63 18.03
N THR A 70 102.87 60.27 18.25
CA THR A 70 103.34 58.88 18.13
C THR A 70 102.64 57.95 19.13
N ALA A 71 102.41 58.39 20.37
CA ALA A 71 101.66 57.62 21.36
C ALA A 71 100.21 57.37 20.90
N ILE A 72 99.50 58.40 20.46
CA ILE A 72 98.13 58.29 19.94
C ILE A 72 98.08 57.39 18.70
N GLU A 73 99.05 57.50 17.78
CA GLU A 73 99.12 56.62 16.60
C GLU A 73 99.28 55.15 16.98
N ASN A 74 100.09 54.85 18.00
CA ASN A 74 100.29 53.50 18.48
C ASN A 74 99.02 52.94 19.17
N GLU A 75 98.39 53.72 20.04
CA GLU A 75 97.09 53.36 20.64
C GLU A 75 96.01 53.14 19.57
N LEU A 76 96.00 53.97 18.52
CA LEU A 76 95.04 53.88 17.43
C LEU A 76 95.28 52.65 16.54
N LYS A 77 96.55 52.23 16.35
CA LYS A 77 96.88 50.97 15.69
C LYS A 77 96.46 49.77 16.52
N GLU A 78 96.71 49.79 17.83
CA GLU A 78 96.36 48.70 18.74
C GLU A 78 94.85 48.53 18.88
N THR A 79 94.11 49.62 19.10
CA THR A 79 92.64 49.61 19.15
C THR A 79 92.01 49.14 17.85
N LYS A 80 92.54 49.54 16.69
CA LYS A 80 92.09 49.00 15.39
C LYS A 80 92.35 47.51 15.26
N ALA A 81 93.52 47.03 15.67
CA ALA A 81 93.84 45.60 15.65
C ALA A 81 92.93 44.81 16.60
N GLN A 82 92.67 45.33 17.79
CA GLN A 82 91.78 44.72 18.77
C GLN A 82 90.34 44.68 18.27
N HIS A 83 89.83 45.78 17.71
CA HIS A 83 88.51 45.80 17.09
C HIS A 83 88.37 44.80 15.93
N ALA A 84 89.41 44.62 15.11
CA ALA A 84 89.39 43.61 14.06
C ALA A 84 89.32 42.18 14.64
N ARG A 85 90.11 41.89 15.69
CA ARG A 85 90.06 40.61 16.42
C ARG A 85 88.69 40.36 17.05
N ASP A 86 88.12 41.37 17.69
CA ASP A 86 86.81 41.29 18.34
C ASP A 86 85.70 41.01 17.33
N LYS A 87 85.70 41.70 16.18
CA LYS A 87 84.75 41.44 15.08
C LYS A 87 84.82 39.99 14.60
N VAL A 88 86.02 39.46 14.39
CA VAL A 88 86.21 38.06 13.98
C VAL A 88 85.73 37.09 15.07
N SER A 89 86.05 37.37 16.33
CA SER A 89 85.64 36.52 17.46
C SER A 89 84.11 36.51 17.65
N MET A 90 83.46 37.67 17.51
CA MET A 90 82.01 37.82 17.56
C MET A 90 81.35 37.07 16.40
N ALA A 91 81.87 37.22 15.18
CA ALA A 91 81.37 36.48 14.02
C ALA A 91 81.48 34.96 14.22
N LYS A 92 82.59 34.46 14.76
CA LYS A 92 82.76 33.04 15.10
C LYS A 92 81.74 32.58 16.15
N ARG A 93 81.60 33.31 17.25
CA ARG A 93 80.63 33.01 18.32
C ARG A 93 79.20 33.01 17.79
N LEU A 94 78.86 33.95 16.91
CA LEU A 94 77.53 34.03 16.29
C LEU A 94 77.28 32.82 15.39
N ALA A 95 78.25 32.43 14.55
CA ALA A 95 78.15 31.27 13.67
C ALA A 95 78.03 29.96 14.48
N GLU A 96 78.78 29.81 15.57
CA GLU A 96 78.67 28.65 16.47
C GLU A 96 77.31 28.60 17.18
N SER A 97 76.82 29.75 17.66
CA SER A 97 75.50 29.88 18.28
C SER A 97 74.39 29.50 17.29
N GLN A 98 74.45 30.01 16.05
CA GLN A 98 73.51 29.65 14.99
C GLN A 98 73.52 28.15 14.71
N LYS A 99 74.70 27.53 14.59
CA LYS A 99 74.82 26.07 14.39
C LYS A 99 74.20 25.27 15.54
N LYS A 100 74.43 25.68 16.79
CA LYS A 100 73.83 25.04 17.97
C LYS A 100 72.31 25.17 17.95
N MET A 101 71.80 26.36 17.66
CA MET A 101 70.37 26.62 17.54
C MET A 101 69.73 25.77 16.45
N GLU A 102 70.33 25.69 15.25
CA GLU A 102 69.83 24.82 14.17
C GLU A 102 69.82 23.34 14.57
N ALA A 103 70.88 22.86 15.22
CA ALA A 103 70.95 21.49 15.71
C ALA A 103 69.85 21.19 16.74
N ASP A 104 69.60 22.12 17.67
CA ASP A 104 68.55 22.00 18.67
C ASP A 104 67.15 22.05 18.04
N TYR A 105 66.92 22.91 17.04
CA TYR A 105 65.66 22.92 16.29
C TYR A 105 65.43 21.61 15.55
N LYS A 106 66.46 21.05 14.88
CA LYS A 106 66.36 19.75 14.22
C LYS A 106 66.03 18.62 15.21
N ARG A 107 66.69 18.60 16.37
CA ARG A 107 66.42 17.63 17.45
C ARG A 107 65.00 17.76 17.99
N LYS A 108 64.57 18.98 18.32
CA LYS A 108 63.20 19.25 18.80
C LYS A 108 62.15 18.84 17.77
N ARG A 109 62.37 19.12 16.48
CA ARG A 109 61.48 18.71 15.40
C ARG A 109 61.40 17.18 15.27
N ALA A 110 62.52 16.48 15.30
CA ALA A 110 62.54 15.02 15.26
C ALA A 110 61.82 14.40 16.48
N LEU A 111 62.01 14.97 17.67
CA LEU A 111 61.30 14.56 18.87
C LEU A 111 59.79 14.80 18.74
N LEU A 112 59.37 15.95 18.21
CA LEU A 112 57.96 16.26 17.96
C LEU A 112 57.34 15.30 16.94
N GLU A 113 58.03 15.02 15.83
CA GLU A 113 57.55 14.08 14.81
C GLU A 113 57.43 12.65 15.37
N SER A 114 58.40 12.20 16.18
CA SER A 114 58.35 10.87 16.81
C SER A 114 57.24 10.75 17.86
N THR A 115 57.07 11.76 18.72
CA THR A 115 55.99 11.80 19.71
C THR A 115 54.61 11.83 19.04
N TYR A 116 54.45 12.62 17.99
CA TYR A 116 53.21 12.68 17.20
C TYR A 116 52.92 11.34 16.49
N ARG A 117 53.94 10.67 15.93
CA ARG A 117 53.78 9.32 15.38
C ARG A 117 53.32 8.32 16.44
N ARG A 118 53.94 8.34 17.62
CA ARG A 118 53.59 7.45 18.74
C ARG A 118 52.15 7.69 19.22
N GLN A 119 51.75 8.95 19.38
CA GLN A 119 50.38 9.32 19.73
C GLN A 119 49.38 8.84 18.68
N LYS A 120 49.66 9.06 17.39
CA LYS A 120 48.82 8.56 16.29
C LYS A 120 48.68 7.04 16.31
N GLU A 121 49.74 6.32 16.66
CA GLU A 121 49.68 4.86 16.73
C GLU A 121 48.89 4.37 17.96
N GLN A 122 49.07 5.01 19.12
CA GLN A 122 48.26 4.72 20.31
C GLN A 122 46.76 4.98 20.08
N VAL A 123 46.41 6.10 19.45
CA VAL A 123 45.01 6.41 19.09
C VAL A 123 44.47 5.36 18.12
N ARG A 124 45.24 4.96 17.09
CA ARG A 124 44.84 3.89 16.16
C ARG A 124 44.60 2.56 16.85
N ARG A 125 45.48 2.16 17.79
CA ARG A 125 45.33 0.91 18.56
C ARG A 125 44.09 0.94 19.44
N ARG A 126 43.90 2.01 20.22
CA ARG A 126 42.70 2.18 21.07
C ARG A 126 41.42 2.15 20.24
N LEU A 127 41.39 2.87 19.12
CA LEU A 127 40.22 2.87 18.25
C LEU A 127 39.93 1.47 17.67
N ALA A 128 40.96 0.71 17.28
CA ALA A 128 40.79 -0.66 16.81
C ALA A 128 40.26 -1.59 17.91
N GLU A 129 40.79 -1.48 19.13
CA GLU A 129 40.35 -2.25 20.30
C GLU A 129 38.89 -1.92 20.67
N GLU A 130 38.53 -0.63 20.72
CA GLU A 130 37.16 -0.18 20.97
C GLU A 130 36.20 -0.65 19.89
N LEU A 131 36.60 -0.60 18.62
CA LEU A 131 35.76 -1.01 17.50
C LEU A 131 35.52 -2.53 17.50
N GLU A 132 36.52 -3.34 17.84
CA GLU A 132 36.37 -4.79 18.01
C GLU A 132 35.54 -5.15 19.25
N ALA A 133 35.74 -4.46 20.37
CA ALA A 133 34.92 -4.64 21.56
C ALA A 133 33.45 -4.30 21.27
N ASN A 134 33.21 -3.15 20.61
CA ASN A 134 31.87 -2.69 20.28
C ASN A 134 31.17 -3.64 19.29
N LYS A 135 31.89 -4.16 18.27
CA LYS A 135 31.36 -5.20 17.39
C LYS A 135 30.91 -6.43 18.19
N LYS A 136 31.74 -6.91 19.13
CA LYS A 136 31.39 -8.07 19.96
C LYS A 136 30.16 -7.82 20.81
N THR A 137 30.06 -6.65 21.46
CA THR A 137 28.90 -6.29 22.29
C THR A 137 27.63 -6.11 21.47
N VAL A 138 27.72 -5.52 20.28
CA VAL A 138 26.57 -5.37 19.38
C VAL A 138 26.11 -6.73 18.86
N VAL A 139 27.05 -7.59 18.46
CA VAL A 139 26.70 -8.95 17.99
C VAL A 139 26.08 -9.78 19.11
N SER A 140 26.62 -9.73 20.33
CA SER A 140 26.05 -10.44 21.48
C SER A 140 24.66 -9.90 21.85
N ALA A 141 24.48 -8.58 21.85
CA ALA A 141 23.17 -7.96 22.10
C ALA A 141 22.14 -8.36 21.04
N ILE A 142 22.51 -8.36 19.76
CA ILE A 142 21.62 -8.82 18.68
C ILE A 142 21.26 -10.30 18.85
N ALA A 143 22.24 -11.14 19.20
CA ALA A 143 22.01 -12.56 19.44
C ALA A 143 21.05 -12.79 20.62
N GLU A 144 21.24 -12.05 21.71
CA GLU A 144 20.38 -12.13 22.90
C GLU A 144 18.96 -11.65 22.60
N VAL A 145 18.80 -10.51 21.91
CA VAL A 145 17.48 -10.00 21.49
C VAL A 145 16.76 -10.98 20.58
N LYS A 146 17.48 -11.60 19.62
CA LYS A 146 16.90 -12.64 18.75
C LYS A 146 16.45 -13.87 19.54
N ALA A 147 17.27 -14.32 20.50
CA ALA A 147 16.92 -15.46 21.35
C ALA A 147 15.69 -15.16 22.22
N ARG A 148 15.69 -14.02 22.94
CA ARG A 148 14.55 -13.58 23.75
C ARG A 148 13.28 -13.41 22.90
N GLY A 149 13.40 -12.79 21.73
CA GLY A 149 12.28 -12.62 20.80
C GLY A 149 11.72 -13.95 20.29
N ALA A 150 12.58 -14.96 20.06
CA ALA A 150 12.13 -16.30 19.69
C ALA A 150 11.40 -17.01 20.84
N GLU A 151 11.87 -16.86 22.08
CA GLU A 151 11.17 -17.39 23.26
C GLU A 151 9.84 -16.71 23.52
N GLU A 152 9.77 -15.39 23.41
CA GLU A 152 8.54 -14.61 23.57
C GLU A 152 7.51 -14.96 22.50
N ARG A 153 7.92 -15.14 21.23
CA ARG A 153 7.04 -15.64 20.17
C ARG A 153 6.49 -17.02 20.50
N LYS A 154 7.32 -17.95 20.99
CA LYS A 154 6.86 -19.28 21.43
C LYS A 154 5.84 -19.17 22.58
N LYS A 155 6.10 -18.30 23.57
CA LYS A 155 5.17 -18.05 24.68
C LYS A 155 3.85 -17.43 24.19
N LEU A 156 3.92 -16.49 23.25
CA LEU A 156 2.75 -15.85 22.63
C LEU A 156 1.91 -16.86 21.87
N VAL A 157 2.52 -17.68 21.01
CA VAL A 157 1.82 -18.73 20.26
C VAL A 157 1.15 -19.72 21.21
N LYS A 158 1.83 -20.16 22.28
CA LYS A 158 1.24 -21.03 23.29
C LYS A 158 0.04 -20.39 23.97
N ARG A 159 0.16 -19.13 24.42
CA ARG A 159 -0.96 -18.41 25.05
C ARG A 159 -2.13 -18.21 24.09
N ALA A 160 -1.85 -17.82 22.85
CA ALA A 160 -2.88 -17.66 21.82
C ALA A 160 -3.59 -18.98 21.54
N ALA A 161 -2.86 -20.09 21.41
CA ALA A 161 -3.43 -21.41 21.24
C ALA A 161 -4.34 -21.78 22.41
N THR A 162 -3.90 -21.57 23.67
CA THR A 162 -4.74 -21.84 24.85
C THR A 162 -5.99 -20.96 24.91
N ILE A 163 -5.90 -19.70 24.50
CA ILE A 163 -7.07 -18.80 24.45
C ILE A 163 -8.05 -19.26 23.37
N VAL A 164 -7.56 -19.57 22.16
CA VAL A 164 -8.39 -20.07 21.07
C VAL A 164 -9.04 -21.39 21.44
N GLU A 165 -8.29 -22.32 22.03
CA GLU A 165 -8.82 -23.59 22.52
C GLU A 165 -9.96 -23.36 23.51
N LYS A 166 -9.77 -22.51 24.53
CA LYS A 166 -10.83 -22.17 25.49
C LYS A 166 -12.06 -21.59 24.81
N VAL A 167 -11.89 -20.59 23.94
CA VAL A 167 -13.01 -19.94 23.24
C VAL A 167 -13.77 -20.94 22.36
N VAL A 168 -13.06 -21.80 21.62
CA VAL A 168 -13.67 -22.82 20.76
C VAL A 168 -14.39 -23.87 21.61
N THR A 169 -13.78 -24.35 22.68
CA THR A 169 -14.41 -25.32 23.60
C THR A 169 -15.64 -24.73 24.27
N ASP A 170 -15.57 -23.49 24.77
CA ASP A 170 -16.70 -22.82 25.41
C ASP A 170 -17.84 -22.58 24.41
N HIS A 171 -17.52 -22.18 23.17
CA HIS A 171 -18.51 -21.99 22.12
C HIS A 171 -19.14 -23.31 21.65
N LEU A 172 -18.34 -24.37 21.48
CA LEU A 172 -18.85 -25.71 21.17
C LEU A 172 -19.74 -26.23 22.31
N ARG A 173 -19.36 -26.01 23.57
CA ARG A 173 -20.17 -26.43 24.72
C ARG A 173 -21.51 -25.69 24.75
N ALA A 174 -21.46 -24.36 24.61
CA ALA A 174 -22.64 -23.51 24.59
C ALA A 174 -23.57 -23.76 23.38
N SER A 175 -23.05 -24.31 22.28
CA SER A 175 -23.87 -24.68 21.10
C SER A 175 -24.39 -26.13 21.16
N ILE A 176 -23.63 -27.06 21.74
CA ILE A 176 -24.04 -28.47 21.88
C ILE A 176 -25.08 -28.63 22.98
N GLU A 177 -24.98 -27.91 24.10
CA GLU A 177 -25.94 -28.03 25.22
C GLU A 177 -27.40 -27.78 24.78
N PRO A 178 -27.74 -26.66 24.10
CA PRO A 178 -29.09 -26.44 23.59
C PRO A 178 -29.53 -27.51 22.58
N LEU A 179 -28.63 -27.95 21.70
CA LEU A 179 -28.96 -29.00 20.72
C LEU A 179 -29.26 -30.33 21.42
N MET A 180 -28.55 -30.65 22.51
CA MET A 180 -28.83 -31.83 23.33
C MET A 180 -30.17 -31.69 24.07
N GLU A 181 -30.48 -30.53 24.60
CA GLU A 181 -31.78 -30.23 25.23
C GLU A 181 -32.93 -30.39 24.23
N ASP A 182 -32.78 -29.85 23.02
CA ASP A 182 -33.76 -29.97 21.93
C ASP A 182 -33.96 -31.43 21.52
N ILE A 183 -32.88 -32.22 21.39
CA ILE A 183 -32.97 -33.65 21.10
C ILE A 183 -33.72 -34.38 22.22
N GLN A 184 -33.46 -34.06 23.49
CA GLN A 184 -34.18 -34.67 24.61
C GLN A 184 -35.66 -34.26 24.64
N ALA A 185 -35.97 -32.99 24.38
CA ALA A 185 -37.34 -32.50 24.28
C ALA A 185 -38.10 -33.18 23.12
N ALA A 186 -37.47 -33.31 21.96
CA ALA A 186 -38.02 -34.04 20.82
C ALA A 186 -38.25 -35.53 21.13
N ARG A 187 -37.32 -36.19 21.82
CA ARG A 187 -37.49 -37.58 22.29
C ARG A 187 -38.65 -37.72 23.27
N LYS A 188 -38.75 -36.83 24.26
CA LYS A 188 -39.86 -36.82 25.24
C LYS A 188 -41.20 -36.57 24.54
N LYS A 189 -41.26 -35.65 23.58
CA LYS A 189 -42.45 -35.37 22.76
C LYS A 189 -42.85 -36.59 21.93
N LYS A 190 -41.91 -37.21 21.24
CA LYS A 190 -42.15 -38.43 20.44
C LYS A 190 -42.64 -39.57 21.33
N PHE A 191 -42.00 -39.80 22.46
CA PHE A 191 -42.44 -40.80 23.44
C PHE A 191 -43.86 -40.51 23.95
N GLY A 192 -44.17 -39.25 24.27
CA GLY A 192 -45.52 -38.85 24.69
C GLY A 192 -46.56 -39.06 23.59
N MET A 193 -46.23 -38.77 22.33
CA MET A 193 -47.10 -39.04 21.18
C MET A 193 -47.31 -40.53 20.97
N GLU A 194 -46.27 -41.36 21.02
CA GLU A 194 -46.36 -42.81 20.90
C GLU A 194 -47.18 -43.42 22.04
N LEU A 195 -46.97 -42.94 23.28
CA LEU A 195 -47.75 -43.36 24.44
C LEU A 195 -49.22 -42.94 24.32
N TYR A 196 -49.50 -41.72 23.86
CA TYR A 196 -50.85 -41.23 23.62
C TYR A 196 -51.54 -42.03 22.51
N GLU A 197 -50.87 -42.29 21.39
CA GLU A 197 -51.39 -43.08 20.28
C GLU A 197 -51.67 -44.52 20.71
N ALA A 198 -50.77 -45.13 21.49
CA ALA A 198 -50.98 -46.46 22.06
C ALA A 198 -52.16 -46.47 23.04
N PHE A 199 -52.27 -45.45 23.89
CA PHE A 199 -53.39 -45.29 24.84
C PHE A 199 -54.72 -45.06 24.10
N GLU A 200 -54.76 -44.18 23.09
CA GLU A 200 -55.95 -43.93 22.27
C GLU A 200 -56.40 -45.20 21.56
N LYS A 201 -55.49 -45.93 20.91
CA LYS A 201 -55.80 -47.22 20.26
C LYS A 201 -56.38 -48.22 21.25
N ALA A 202 -55.79 -48.33 22.44
CA ALA A 202 -56.28 -49.22 23.49
C ALA A 202 -57.64 -48.77 24.07
N TYR A 203 -57.81 -47.47 24.32
CA TYR A 203 -59.03 -46.89 24.87
C TYR A 203 -60.18 -46.98 23.88
N VAL A 204 -59.98 -46.62 22.61
CA VAL A 204 -61.00 -46.76 21.55
C VAL A 204 -61.39 -48.22 21.39
N SER A 205 -60.41 -49.14 21.35
CA SER A 205 -60.68 -50.57 21.28
C SER A 205 -61.50 -51.06 22.48
N ALA A 206 -61.14 -50.69 23.71
CA ALA A 206 -61.83 -51.10 24.93
C ALA A 206 -63.21 -50.43 25.12
N PHE A 207 -63.35 -49.14 24.78
CA PHE A 207 -64.60 -48.38 24.88
C PHE A 207 -65.65 -48.87 23.88
N LEU A 208 -65.22 -49.18 22.64
CA LEU A 208 -66.10 -49.78 21.62
C LEU A 208 -66.54 -51.20 22.00
N GLN A 209 -65.71 -51.94 22.74
CA GLN A 209 -66.06 -53.27 23.24
C GLN A 209 -67.00 -53.25 24.44
N ARG A 210 -66.97 -52.20 25.28
CA ARG A 210 -67.70 -52.16 26.55
C ARG A 210 -69.11 -51.56 26.47
N ASN A 211 -69.41 -50.72 25.47
CA ASN A 211 -70.72 -50.07 25.33
C ASN A 211 -71.61 -50.80 24.30
N ASP A 212 -72.41 -51.77 24.77
CA ASP A 212 -73.41 -52.48 23.96
C ASP A 212 -74.37 -51.58 23.15
N PRO A 213 -74.84 -50.41 23.65
CA PRO A 213 -75.67 -49.50 22.87
C PRO A 213 -74.95 -48.92 21.64
N VAL A 214 -73.68 -48.56 21.81
CA VAL A 214 -72.84 -47.99 20.74
C VAL A 214 -72.52 -49.05 19.69
N ARG A 215 -72.28 -50.29 20.13
CA ARG A 215 -72.08 -51.43 19.23
C ARG A 215 -73.34 -51.73 18.41
N LYS A 216 -74.53 -51.64 19.00
CA LYS A 216 -75.81 -51.75 18.27
C LYS A 216 -75.99 -50.62 17.26
N MET A 217 -75.72 -49.35 17.63
CA MET A 217 -75.79 -48.23 16.70
C MET A 217 -74.80 -48.35 15.53
N ILE A 218 -73.56 -48.82 15.77
CA ILE A 218 -72.60 -49.06 14.68
C ILE A 218 -73.07 -50.19 13.77
N ALA A 219 -73.63 -51.28 14.34
CA ALA A 219 -74.19 -52.37 13.56
C ALA A 219 -75.40 -51.93 12.73
N GLU A 220 -76.28 -51.09 13.28
CA GLU A 220 -77.43 -50.49 12.60
C GLU A 220 -76.98 -49.53 11.49
N SER A 221 -76.03 -48.63 11.77
CA SER A 221 -75.47 -47.71 10.77
C SER A 221 -74.80 -48.46 9.61
N ASN A 222 -74.07 -49.54 9.91
CA ASN A 222 -73.49 -50.39 8.86
C ASN A 222 -74.57 -51.13 8.05
N ARG A 223 -75.66 -51.60 8.68
CA ARG A 223 -76.81 -52.19 7.98
C ARG A 223 -77.52 -51.17 7.09
N GLU A 224 -77.74 -49.96 7.57
CA GLU A 224 -78.32 -48.85 6.81
C GLU A 224 -77.44 -48.47 5.62
N LYS A 225 -76.11 -48.35 5.80
CA LYS A 225 -75.18 -48.09 4.69
C LYS A 225 -75.25 -49.16 3.60
N VAL A 226 -75.35 -50.44 3.98
CA VAL A 226 -75.51 -51.54 3.02
C VAL A 226 -76.87 -51.48 2.33
N ALA A 227 -77.96 -51.14 3.05
CA ALA A 227 -79.29 -50.97 2.47
C ALA A 227 -79.36 -49.79 1.49
N LEU A 228 -78.79 -48.64 1.85
CA LEU A 228 -78.65 -47.46 1.00
C LEU A 228 -77.82 -47.76 -0.26
N ALA A 229 -76.71 -48.50 -0.12
CA ALA A 229 -75.91 -48.90 -1.27
C ALA A 229 -76.70 -49.80 -2.25
N LYS A 230 -77.56 -50.69 -1.74
CA LYS A 230 -78.46 -51.50 -2.57
C LYS A 230 -79.52 -50.65 -3.27
N GLN A 231 -80.20 -49.76 -2.53
CA GLN A 231 -81.20 -48.84 -3.09
C GLN A 231 -80.59 -47.92 -4.16
N LEU A 232 -79.39 -47.39 -3.92
CA LEU A 232 -78.69 -46.55 -4.89
C LEU A 232 -78.36 -47.33 -6.18
N ASN A 233 -77.93 -48.59 -6.06
CA ASN A 233 -77.66 -49.44 -7.22
C ASN A 233 -78.93 -49.82 -7.99
N GLU A 234 -80.04 -50.07 -7.29
CA GLU A 234 -81.35 -50.31 -7.92
C GLU A 234 -81.86 -49.05 -8.64
N ALA A 235 -81.80 -47.89 -7.99
CA ALA A 235 -82.17 -46.61 -8.59
C ALA A 235 -81.32 -46.26 -9.82
N LYS A 236 -80.01 -46.56 -9.81
CA LYS A 236 -79.14 -46.40 -10.98
C LYS A 236 -79.59 -47.30 -12.14
N LYS A 237 -79.92 -48.56 -11.88
CA LYS A 237 -80.41 -49.49 -12.92
C LYS A 237 -81.75 -49.04 -13.50
N GLU A 238 -82.67 -48.52 -12.68
CA GLU A 238 -83.95 -47.98 -13.15
C GLU A 238 -83.75 -46.71 -13.98
N HIS A 239 -82.87 -45.81 -13.55
CA HIS A 239 -82.55 -44.60 -14.30
C HIS A 239 -81.91 -44.90 -15.66
N GLU A 240 -81.01 -45.90 -15.74
CA GLU A 240 -80.44 -46.36 -17.01
C GLU A 240 -81.50 -46.93 -17.96
N LYS A 241 -82.46 -47.72 -17.44
CA LYS A 241 -83.60 -48.22 -18.22
C LYS A 241 -84.47 -47.07 -18.74
N ALA A 242 -84.80 -46.10 -17.90
CA ALA A 242 -85.59 -44.93 -18.28
C ALA A 242 -84.90 -44.08 -19.37
N ILE A 243 -83.58 -43.90 -19.27
CA ILE A 243 -82.79 -43.22 -20.32
C ILE A 243 -82.88 -43.98 -21.65
N MET A 244 -82.75 -45.31 -21.62
CA MET A 244 -82.83 -46.14 -22.83
C MET A 244 -84.21 -46.05 -23.49
N GLU A 245 -85.29 -46.11 -22.71
CA GLU A 245 -86.66 -45.94 -23.20
C GLU A 245 -86.89 -44.55 -23.79
N ALA A 246 -86.43 -43.50 -23.11
CA ALA A 246 -86.52 -42.13 -23.60
C ALA A 246 -85.75 -41.92 -24.91
N LYS A 247 -84.56 -42.51 -25.06
CA LYS A 247 -83.79 -42.50 -26.32
C LYS A 247 -84.55 -43.20 -27.45
N MET A 248 -85.17 -44.35 -27.17
CA MET A 248 -85.97 -45.08 -28.16
C MET A 248 -87.23 -44.30 -28.56
N ALA A 249 -87.93 -43.69 -27.60
CA ALA A 249 -89.09 -42.84 -27.87
C ALA A 249 -88.72 -41.61 -28.73
N ASN A 250 -87.63 -40.92 -28.40
CA ASN A 250 -87.14 -39.78 -29.19
C ASN A 250 -86.75 -40.19 -30.62
N LYS A 251 -86.11 -41.35 -30.81
CA LYS A 251 -85.77 -41.85 -32.15
C LYS A 251 -87.03 -42.10 -32.98
N LYS A 252 -88.06 -42.73 -32.40
CA LYS A 252 -89.37 -42.94 -33.07
C LYS A 252 -90.05 -41.61 -33.40
N ALA A 253 -90.07 -40.67 -32.46
CA ALA A 253 -90.64 -39.34 -32.69
C ALA A 253 -89.93 -38.59 -33.83
N LYS A 254 -88.59 -38.67 -33.91
CA LYS A 254 -87.80 -38.08 -35.00
C LYS A 254 -88.16 -38.71 -36.35
N GLN A 255 -88.27 -40.04 -36.42
CA GLN A 255 -88.66 -40.74 -37.64
C GLN A 255 -90.07 -40.37 -38.11
N ILE A 256 -91.03 -40.22 -37.19
CA ILE A 256 -92.40 -39.81 -37.51
C ILE A 256 -92.42 -38.37 -38.05
N ARG A 257 -91.72 -37.44 -37.37
CA ARG A 257 -91.62 -36.05 -37.83
C ARG A 257 -90.97 -35.94 -39.20
N GLU A 258 -89.91 -36.72 -39.45
CA GLU A 258 -89.23 -36.73 -40.74
C GLU A 258 -90.12 -37.27 -41.85
N LYS A 259 -90.88 -38.35 -41.61
CA LYS A 259 -91.89 -38.86 -42.55
C LYS A 259 -92.97 -37.83 -42.85
N ALA A 260 -93.52 -37.17 -41.83
CA ALA A 260 -94.55 -36.15 -42.01
C ALA A 260 -94.02 -34.92 -42.79
N LEU A 261 -92.81 -34.44 -42.47
CA LEU A 261 -92.16 -33.36 -43.21
C LEU A 261 -91.89 -33.76 -44.67
N ARG A 262 -91.45 -34.99 -44.89
CA ARG A 262 -91.22 -35.54 -46.23
C ARG A 262 -92.49 -35.60 -47.05
N GLU A 263 -93.58 -36.12 -46.48
CA GLU A 263 -94.89 -36.18 -47.14
C GLU A 263 -95.40 -34.78 -47.48
N ALA A 264 -95.29 -33.81 -46.56
CA ALA A 264 -95.70 -32.42 -46.80
C ALA A 264 -94.87 -31.74 -47.91
N LYS A 265 -93.54 -31.89 -47.89
CA LYS A 265 -92.66 -31.36 -48.94
C LYS A 265 -92.94 -32.04 -50.28
N MET A 266 -93.11 -33.36 -50.29
CA MET A 266 -93.45 -34.13 -51.48
C MET A 266 -94.77 -33.67 -52.10
N ALA A 267 -95.82 -33.51 -51.29
CA ALA A 267 -97.12 -33.02 -51.75
C ALA A 267 -97.01 -31.60 -52.34
N THR A 268 -96.23 -30.72 -51.69
CA THR A 268 -96.01 -29.34 -52.14
C THR A 268 -95.23 -29.26 -53.45
N LEU A 269 -94.26 -30.15 -53.67
CA LEU A 269 -93.48 -30.18 -54.90
C LEU A 269 -94.29 -30.77 -56.06
N LEU A 270 -95.01 -31.87 -55.82
CA LEU A 270 -95.83 -32.52 -56.84
C LEU A 270 -97.01 -31.65 -57.29
N SER A 271 -97.58 -30.80 -56.43
CA SER A 271 -98.69 -29.91 -56.81
C SER A 271 -98.30 -28.85 -57.84
N LYS A 272 -97.00 -28.49 -57.93
CA LYS A 272 -96.48 -27.50 -58.89
C LYS A 272 -96.32 -28.04 -60.33
N LEU A 273 -96.77 -29.27 -60.61
CA LEU A 273 -96.71 -29.89 -61.93
C LEU A 273 -98.11 -29.91 -62.60
N PRO A 274 -98.22 -29.45 -63.86
CA PRO A 274 -99.51 -29.20 -64.52
C PRO A 274 -100.27 -30.46 -64.93
N THR A 275 -99.58 -31.57 -65.25
CA THR A 275 -100.18 -32.84 -65.71
C THR A 275 -100.01 -33.97 -64.67
N GLU A 276 -101.02 -34.85 -64.57
CA GLU A 276 -101.00 -36.03 -63.67
C GLU A 276 -99.88 -37.03 -64.03
N THR A 277 -99.57 -37.16 -65.32
CA THR A 277 -98.47 -37.99 -65.84
C THR A 277 -97.13 -37.51 -65.31
N ALA A 278 -96.86 -36.19 -65.39
CA ALA A 278 -95.64 -35.60 -64.86
C ALA A 278 -95.51 -35.77 -63.33
N ARG A 279 -96.62 -35.70 -62.58
CA ARG A 279 -96.62 -35.94 -61.12
C ARG A 279 -96.21 -37.36 -60.77
N ARG A 280 -96.72 -38.37 -61.47
CA ARG A 280 -96.39 -39.78 -61.17
C ARG A 280 -94.93 -40.09 -61.46
N SER A 281 -94.41 -39.64 -62.60
CA SER A 281 -92.99 -39.85 -62.94
C SER A 281 -92.06 -39.12 -61.96
N MET A 282 -92.40 -37.88 -61.59
CA MET A 282 -91.61 -37.14 -60.60
C MET A 282 -91.70 -37.75 -59.19
N LYS A 283 -92.86 -38.29 -58.80
CA LYS A 283 -93.05 -38.96 -57.49
C LYS A 283 -92.09 -40.14 -57.33
N VAL A 284 -91.95 -40.99 -58.36
CA VAL A 284 -91.03 -42.14 -58.32
C VAL A 284 -89.57 -41.70 -58.15
N VAL A 285 -89.15 -40.62 -58.81
CA VAL A 285 -87.78 -40.09 -58.67
C VAL A 285 -87.53 -39.55 -57.26
N LEU A 286 -88.50 -38.83 -56.71
CA LEU A 286 -88.35 -38.16 -55.41
C LEU A 286 -88.54 -39.10 -54.21
N GLU A 287 -89.18 -40.27 -54.39
CA GLU A 287 -89.29 -41.29 -53.34
C GLU A 287 -87.91 -41.82 -52.89
N SER A 288 -86.89 -41.80 -53.75
CA SER A 288 -85.54 -42.33 -53.47
C SER A 288 -84.55 -41.32 -52.84
N VAL A 289 -84.92 -40.04 -52.70
CA VAL A 289 -83.98 -38.95 -52.34
C VAL A 289 -84.15 -38.51 -50.89
N ALA A 290 -83.08 -38.16 -50.16
CA ALA A 290 -83.19 -37.63 -48.79
C ALA A 290 -84.09 -36.37 -48.69
N THR A 291 -84.78 -36.22 -47.56
CA THR A 291 -85.83 -35.18 -47.36
C THR A 291 -85.32 -33.73 -47.51
N GLU A 292 -84.04 -33.51 -47.26
CA GLU A 292 -83.38 -32.21 -47.41
C GLU A 292 -83.12 -31.83 -48.88
N LYS A 293 -82.82 -32.82 -49.74
CA LYS A 293 -82.45 -32.64 -51.16
C LYS A 293 -83.63 -32.76 -52.13
N LEU A 294 -84.82 -32.86 -51.56
CA LEU A 294 -86.10 -33.12 -52.21
C LEU A 294 -86.46 -31.96 -53.18
N ASP A 295 -86.15 -30.72 -52.79
CA ASP A 295 -86.32 -29.51 -53.62
C ASP A 295 -85.32 -29.46 -54.80
N GLU A 296 -84.05 -29.75 -54.55
CA GLU A 296 -82.98 -29.73 -55.57
C GLU A 296 -83.25 -30.71 -56.71
N VAL A 297 -83.59 -31.96 -56.37
CA VAL A 297 -83.84 -33.02 -57.36
C VAL A 297 -85.13 -32.76 -58.13
N PHE A 298 -86.14 -32.14 -57.52
CA PHE A 298 -87.36 -31.73 -58.22
C PHE A 298 -87.04 -30.70 -59.32
N HIS A 299 -86.26 -29.67 -58.99
CA HIS A 299 -85.89 -28.64 -59.96
C HIS A 299 -85.03 -29.17 -61.11
N ALA A 300 -84.09 -30.08 -60.83
CA ALA A 300 -83.23 -30.67 -61.86
C ALA A 300 -84.01 -31.53 -62.89
N ASN A 301 -85.01 -32.30 -62.44
CA ASN A 301 -85.75 -33.23 -63.30
C ASN A 301 -86.99 -32.62 -63.95
N LYS A 302 -87.46 -31.45 -63.48
CA LYS A 302 -88.65 -30.76 -64.01
C LYS A 302 -88.64 -30.54 -65.54
N PRO A 303 -87.53 -30.12 -66.20
CA PRO A 303 -87.52 -29.88 -67.64
C PRO A 303 -87.66 -31.17 -68.46
N HIS A 304 -87.06 -32.27 -67.97
CA HIS A 304 -87.06 -33.56 -68.66
C HIS A 304 -88.46 -34.18 -68.67
N ILE A 305 -89.19 -34.06 -67.56
CA ILE A 305 -90.52 -34.69 -67.41
C ILE A 305 -91.63 -33.89 -68.14
N ILE A 306 -91.53 -32.55 -68.23
CA ILE A 306 -92.54 -31.74 -68.95
C ILE A 306 -92.38 -31.86 -70.48
N ARG A 307 -91.16 -32.07 -70.98
CA ARG A 307 -90.91 -32.19 -72.43
C ARG A 307 -91.32 -33.53 -73.03
N GLU A 308 -91.38 -34.59 -72.24
CA GLU A 308 -91.87 -35.91 -72.70
C GLU A 308 -93.39 -35.93 -73.00
N ASP A 309 -94.19 -35.00 -72.44
CA ASP A 309 -95.66 -34.97 -72.62
C ASP A 309 -96.11 -34.38 -73.98
N ALA A 310 -95.19 -33.91 -74.84
CA ALA A 310 -95.51 -33.32 -76.15
C ALA A 310 -94.84 -34.07 -77.32
N THR A 311 -95.13 -35.36 -77.52
CA THR A 311 -95.32 -36.02 -78.84
C THR A 311 -95.44 -37.55 -78.69
N LYS A 312 -96.57 -38.09 -79.18
CA LYS A 312 -96.92 -39.48 -79.55
C LYS A 312 -96.10 -40.68 -79.01
N SER A 313 -96.80 -41.48 -78.21
CA SER A 313 -97.13 -42.90 -78.45
C SER A 313 -95.99 -43.87 -78.84
N ARG A 314 -95.65 -44.80 -77.91
CA ARG A 314 -95.96 -46.25 -78.04
C ARG A 314 -95.45 -47.09 -76.85
N ARG A 315 -96.37 -47.95 -76.38
CA ARG A 315 -96.21 -49.37 -76.00
C ARG A 315 -95.35 -49.75 -74.78
N ARG A 316 -96.11 -50.15 -73.74
CA ARG A 316 -95.96 -51.32 -72.83
C ARG A 316 -94.69 -52.17 -72.96
N ALA A 317 -94.03 -52.41 -71.83
CA ALA A 317 -93.46 -53.72 -71.50
C ALA A 317 -93.54 -53.96 -69.98
N THR A 318 -94.00 -55.15 -69.62
CA THR A 318 -94.28 -55.69 -68.28
C THR A 318 -93.02 -55.97 -67.48
N LEU A 319 -93.15 -55.81 -66.16
CA LEU A 319 -92.18 -56.16 -65.12
C LEU A 319 -91.94 -57.67 -65.09
N THR A 320 -90.68 -58.07 -64.96
CA THR A 320 -90.26 -59.38 -64.48
C THR A 320 -89.44 -59.22 -63.21
N GLU A 321 -89.97 -59.81 -62.14
CA GLU A 321 -89.36 -59.94 -60.82
C GLU A 321 -88.28 -61.03 -60.82
N SER A 322 -87.23 -60.84 -60.03
CA SER A 322 -86.34 -61.92 -59.61
C SER A 322 -85.77 -61.58 -58.24
N GLU A 323 -86.27 -62.32 -57.24
CA GLU A 323 -85.76 -62.48 -55.89
C GLU A 323 -84.25 -62.73 -55.87
N LYS A 324 -83.52 -62.18 -54.88
CA LYS A 324 -82.58 -62.97 -54.04
C LYS A 324 -82.45 -62.38 -52.62
N PRO A 325 -82.44 -63.24 -51.58
CA PRO A 325 -82.47 -62.83 -50.18
C PRO A 325 -81.10 -62.52 -49.57
N ALA A 326 -81.20 -61.78 -48.46
CA ALA A 326 -80.18 -61.27 -47.55
C ALA A 326 -79.01 -62.22 -47.18
N LYS A 327 -77.84 -61.62 -46.97
CA LYS A 327 -76.87 -62.06 -45.95
C LYS A 327 -76.41 -60.88 -45.09
N ILE A 328 -76.70 -61.01 -43.81
CA ILE A 328 -76.25 -60.19 -42.69
C ILE A 328 -74.75 -60.43 -42.48
N LYS A 329 -73.95 -59.37 -42.34
CA LYS A 329 -72.71 -59.40 -41.54
C LYS A 329 -72.79 -58.34 -40.46
N LYS A 330 -72.82 -58.82 -39.22
CA LYS A 330 -72.67 -58.06 -37.99
C LYS A 330 -71.29 -57.39 -37.99
N VAL A 331 -71.29 -56.09 -37.75
CA VAL A 331 -70.14 -55.33 -37.28
C VAL A 331 -70.11 -55.52 -35.76
N GLY A 332 -69.08 -56.22 -35.27
CA GLY A 332 -68.72 -56.26 -33.85
C GLY A 332 -67.55 -55.29 -33.65
N PHE A 333 -67.81 -54.25 -32.87
CA PHE A 333 -66.89 -53.20 -32.51
C PHE A 333 -66.00 -53.73 -31.38
N GLU A 334 -64.69 -53.80 -31.62
CA GLU A 334 -63.70 -54.06 -30.56
C GLU A 334 -63.56 -52.82 -29.69
N SER A 335 -63.69 -53.06 -28.39
CA SER A 335 -63.23 -52.23 -27.29
C SER A 335 -61.71 -52.16 -27.29
N ASP A 336 -61.16 -50.96 -27.22
CA ASP A 336 -60.09 -50.60 -26.29
C ASP A 336 -59.78 -49.10 -26.46
N GLN A 337 -60.02 -48.34 -25.40
CA GLN A 337 -59.38 -47.05 -25.20
C GLN A 337 -58.67 -47.13 -23.86
N ASP A 338 -57.40 -47.52 -23.96
CA ASP A 338 -56.36 -47.19 -23.01
C ASP A 338 -56.34 -45.68 -22.79
N ILE A 339 -56.44 -45.26 -21.53
CA ILE A 339 -56.12 -43.90 -21.13
C ILE A 339 -54.63 -43.89 -20.82
N ASP A 340 -53.89 -43.26 -21.72
CA ASP A 340 -52.47 -42.93 -21.61
C ASP A 340 -52.20 -42.14 -20.31
N LEU A 341 -51.37 -42.71 -19.44
CA LEU A 341 -50.77 -42.05 -18.29
C LEU A 341 -49.40 -41.49 -18.70
N GLU A 342 -49.39 -40.39 -19.44
CA GLU A 342 -48.18 -39.57 -19.62
C GLU A 342 -48.36 -38.26 -18.84
N ASN A 343 -47.82 -38.21 -17.61
CA ASN A 343 -47.26 -37.00 -16.99
C ASN A 343 -46.59 -37.34 -15.64
N ASP A 344 -45.52 -38.14 -15.69
CA ASP A 344 -44.67 -38.46 -14.53
C ASP A 344 -43.62 -37.37 -14.20
N LYS A 345 -43.64 -36.22 -14.88
CA LYS A 345 -42.68 -35.13 -14.62
C LYS A 345 -43.08 -34.26 -13.42
N ASP A 346 -44.38 -34.10 -13.16
CA ASP A 346 -44.86 -33.23 -12.08
C ASP A 346 -44.73 -33.87 -10.68
N ILE A 347 -44.77 -35.20 -10.60
CA ILE A 347 -44.66 -35.94 -9.32
C ILE A 347 -43.19 -36.01 -8.86
N ILE A 348 -42.23 -36.04 -9.79
CA ILE A 348 -40.79 -36.04 -9.48
C ILE A 348 -40.32 -34.66 -9.02
N GLU A 349 -40.81 -33.58 -9.64
CA GLU A 349 -40.47 -32.21 -9.22
C GLU A 349 -41.06 -31.84 -7.86
N LEU A 350 -42.27 -32.33 -7.54
CA LEU A 350 -42.84 -32.15 -6.20
C LEU A 350 -42.03 -32.86 -5.14
N ARG A 351 -41.59 -34.12 -5.35
CA ARG A 351 -40.77 -34.85 -4.36
C ARG A 351 -39.38 -34.23 -4.13
N LYS A 352 -38.77 -33.63 -5.16
CA LYS A 352 -37.47 -32.93 -5.03
C LYS A 352 -37.58 -31.62 -4.23
N ARG A 353 -38.75 -30.98 -4.23
CA ARG A 353 -39.00 -29.69 -3.54
C ARG A 353 -39.35 -29.83 -2.05
N ILE A 354 -39.79 -31.01 -1.60
CA ILE A 354 -40.15 -31.28 -0.19
C ILE A 354 -39.05 -32.00 0.60
N GLY A 355 -37.86 -32.18 0.01
CA GLY A 355 -36.66 -32.61 0.75
C GLY A 355 -36.74 -34.00 1.37
N VAL A 356 -37.50 -34.92 0.77
CA VAL A 356 -37.51 -36.33 1.15
C VAL A 356 -36.85 -37.13 0.04
N VAL A 357 -35.63 -37.63 0.34
CA VAL A 357 -34.69 -38.44 -0.46
C VAL A 357 -33.47 -37.66 -0.96
N LYS A 358 -32.30 -38.23 -0.66
CA LYS A 358 -30.95 -37.79 -1.03
C LYS A 358 -30.64 -38.09 -2.49
#